data_AF-A0AAN8J3Y0-F1
#
_entry.id   AF-A0AAN8J3Y0-F1
#
_cell.length_a   1.000
_cell.length_b   1.000
_cell.length_c   1.000
_cell.angle_alpha   90.00
_cell.angle_beta   90.00
_cell.angle_gamma   90.00
#
_symmetry.space_group_name_H-M   'P 1'
#
loop_
_entity.id
_entity.type
_entity.pdbx_description
1 polymer ?
#
loop_
_entity_poly.entity_id
_entity_poly.type
_entity_poly.pdbx_seq_one_letter_code
_entity_poly.pdbx_strand_id
1 'polypeptide(L)'
;MNFHISRKKVFLCIGINILTILCVYELSLSAENNVILQKINLLRSKPTDYIQLELSGRRNNMSNYCHRRVSQNTTKRTLEKIKRKLMYSPEKKFLYCPVAKVGSTFWRRLFLIVNGVSKTNNPFNVSANRIYSNRYSAIKQDFSVIRNSLKFIMVREPYSRILSAYANKLFDINPVYWSMYGRKVIKAVRKNPSNKSLSCGHDVTFPELVRYVVKPRAMKDSHFIPISDKCSPCVVKYDIIGKMETFKRDTLHVLGRLNLTQLVMSEALQAMEEGMEIDTIKGNTNNLLNYLSNKKTLKCVTYEEAFKRKWRNLQIRGVIGSDVKYPFKRGEEEKISRSQLISVFQNASRRSGSRESRRKNRELALLEAYSKVEKKYLIKLSKYLKNDCSTFSYDCRPRNLFENNLKPQTKFFNIGDL
;
A
#
# COMPACT_ATOMS: atom_id res chain seq x y z
N MET A 1 14.72 -50.27 -61.23
CA MET A 1 14.07 -51.39 -60.54
C MET A 1 14.26 -51.25 -59.04
N ASN A 2 13.23 -51.60 -58.29
CA ASN A 2 13.15 -51.81 -56.84
C ASN A 2 13.02 -50.57 -55.93
N PHE A 3 11.74 -50.20 -55.75
CA PHE A 3 11.15 -49.85 -54.46
C PHE A 3 11.54 -50.85 -53.36
N HIS A 4 11.82 -50.37 -52.14
CA HIS A 4 11.03 -50.83 -50.99
C HIS A 4 11.02 -49.82 -49.82
N ILE A 5 9.79 -49.57 -49.40
CA ILE A 5 9.33 -48.76 -48.27
C ILE A 5 9.50 -49.55 -46.97
N SER A 6 9.87 -48.89 -45.87
CA SER A 6 9.22 -49.15 -44.57
C SER A 6 9.14 -47.89 -43.70
N ARG A 7 7.95 -47.68 -43.16
CA ARG A 7 7.44 -46.50 -42.47
C ARG A 7 7.65 -46.60 -40.94
N LYS A 8 7.86 -45.45 -40.28
CA LYS A 8 7.06 -44.91 -39.14
C LYS A 8 7.93 -44.18 -38.10
N LYS A 9 7.85 -42.85 -38.06
CA LYS A 9 7.20 -42.05 -37.00
C LYS A 9 7.29 -40.55 -37.34
N VAL A 10 6.12 -39.94 -37.48
CA VAL A 10 5.89 -38.50 -37.71
C VAL A 10 5.54 -37.84 -36.38
N PHE A 11 6.20 -36.71 -36.07
CA PHE A 11 5.77 -35.53 -35.29
C PHE A 11 6.96 -34.53 -35.44
N LEU A 12 7.02 -33.52 -36.32
CA LEU A 12 6.18 -32.32 -36.57
C LEU A 12 5.95 -31.51 -35.27
N CYS A 13 6.47 -30.30 -34.99
CA CYS A 13 7.22 -29.28 -35.74
C CYS A 13 8.37 -28.73 -34.86
N ILE A 14 9.62 -28.76 -35.35
CA ILE A 14 10.73 -27.94 -34.85
C ILE A 14 11.21 -27.13 -36.05
N GLY A 15 10.94 -25.83 -36.03
CA GLY A 15 11.23 -24.93 -37.14
C GLY A 15 11.17 -23.49 -36.70
N ILE A 16 11.92 -23.12 -35.66
CA ILE A 16 12.20 -21.72 -35.37
C ILE A 16 13.40 -21.37 -36.25
N ASN A 17 13.15 -20.64 -37.34
CA ASN A 17 14.18 -20.14 -38.26
C ASN A 17 15.24 -19.36 -37.47
N ILE A 18 16.52 -19.51 -37.82
CA ILE A 18 17.63 -18.75 -37.22
C ILE A 18 17.36 -17.22 -37.30
N LEU A 19 16.70 -16.77 -38.37
CA LEU A 19 16.18 -15.40 -38.52
C LEU A 19 15.18 -14.98 -37.43
N THR A 20 14.29 -15.87 -36.97
CA THR A 20 13.36 -15.55 -35.87
C THR A 20 14.05 -15.49 -34.52
N ILE A 21 15.09 -16.30 -34.28
CA ILE A 21 15.89 -16.24 -33.06
C ILE A 21 16.71 -14.94 -33.05
N LEU A 22 17.37 -14.60 -34.16
CA LEU A 22 18.10 -13.34 -34.33
C LEU A 22 17.17 -12.13 -34.18
N CYS A 23 15.97 -12.16 -34.75
CA CYS A 23 15.01 -11.07 -34.62
C CYS A 23 14.47 -10.93 -33.18
N VAL A 24 14.21 -12.04 -32.47
CA VAL A 24 13.84 -11.98 -31.04
C VAL A 24 15.00 -11.50 -30.18
N TYR A 25 16.23 -11.90 -30.50
CA TYR A 25 17.44 -11.45 -29.80
C TYR A 25 17.68 -9.96 -30.05
N GLU A 26 17.59 -9.48 -31.29
CA GLU A 26 17.67 -8.07 -31.66
C GLU A 26 16.53 -7.23 -31.07
N LEU A 27 15.29 -7.75 -31.02
CA LEU A 27 14.17 -7.08 -30.37
C LEU A 27 14.36 -7.02 -28.85
N SER A 28 14.95 -8.06 -28.25
CA SER A 28 15.27 -8.08 -26.82
C SER A 28 16.42 -7.12 -26.48
N LEU A 29 17.47 -7.10 -27.31
CA LEU A 29 18.57 -6.13 -27.25
C LEU A 29 18.07 -4.71 -27.50
N SER A 30 17.15 -4.48 -28.44
CA SER A 30 16.59 -3.15 -28.69
C SER A 30 15.64 -2.69 -27.58
N ALA A 31 14.92 -3.61 -26.94
CA ALA A 31 14.10 -3.32 -25.76
C ALA A 31 14.98 -2.98 -24.54
N GLU A 32 16.04 -3.74 -24.29
CA GLU A 32 17.02 -3.44 -23.24
C GLU A 32 17.78 -2.14 -23.53
N ASN A 33 18.24 -1.93 -24.77
CA ASN A 33 18.89 -0.71 -25.20
C ASN A 33 17.96 0.50 -25.12
N ASN A 34 16.66 0.37 -25.40
CA ASN A 34 15.68 1.44 -25.21
C ASN A 34 15.49 1.78 -23.72
N VAL A 35 15.47 0.78 -22.84
CA VAL A 35 15.39 1.00 -21.38
C VAL A 35 16.68 1.67 -20.87
N ILE A 36 17.84 1.29 -21.38
CA ILE A 36 19.14 1.88 -21.05
C ILE A 36 19.23 3.31 -21.59
N LEU A 37 18.83 3.57 -22.84
CA LEU A 37 18.77 4.90 -23.45
C LEU A 37 17.78 5.80 -22.72
N GLN A 38 16.63 5.28 -22.28
CA GLN A 38 15.74 6.01 -21.38
C GLN A 38 16.43 6.39 -20.08
N LYS A 39 17.14 5.45 -19.44
CA LYS A 39 17.91 5.73 -18.21
C LYS A 39 19.04 6.74 -18.43
N ILE A 40 19.72 6.71 -19.58
CA ILE A 40 20.79 7.66 -19.91
C ILE A 40 20.21 9.06 -20.18
N ASN A 41 19.11 9.16 -20.93
CA ASN A 41 18.40 10.42 -21.16
C ASN A 41 17.80 10.98 -19.87
N LEU A 42 17.33 10.11 -18.97
CA LEU A 42 16.94 10.43 -17.60
C LEU A 42 18.07 11.14 -16.84
N LEU A 43 19.27 10.57 -16.87
CA LEU A 43 20.45 11.07 -16.15
C LEU A 43 20.97 12.41 -16.70
N ARG A 44 20.67 12.74 -17.96
CA ARG A 44 21.07 13.99 -18.63
C ARG A 44 20.03 15.13 -18.54
N SER A 45 18.82 14.83 -18.08
CA SER A 45 17.71 15.81 -18.04
C SER A 45 17.75 16.70 -16.80
N LYS A 46 17.20 17.93 -16.88
CA LYS A 46 17.02 18.76 -15.68
C LYS A 46 16.10 18.01 -14.69
N PRO A 47 16.27 18.17 -13.36
CA PRO A 47 15.48 17.43 -12.37
C PRO A 47 13.96 17.50 -12.55
N THR A 48 13.45 18.64 -13.05
CA THR A 48 12.03 18.84 -13.37
C THR A 48 11.58 18.01 -14.57
N ASP A 49 12.41 17.89 -15.60
CA ASP A 49 12.13 17.15 -16.84
C ASP A 49 12.10 15.64 -16.57
N TYR A 50 13.00 15.15 -15.70
CA TYR A 50 13.00 13.77 -15.25
C TYR A 50 11.68 13.36 -14.60
N ILE A 51 11.20 14.16 -13.63
CA ILE A 51 9.97 13.85 -12.90
C ILE A 51 8.78 13.77 -13.85
N GLN A 52 8.69 14.72 -14.79
CA GLN A 52 7.62 14.71 -15.79
C GLN A 52 7.69 13.49 -16.70
N LEU A 53 8.88 13.10 -17.15
CA LEU A 53 9.10 11.91 -17.96
C LEU A 53 8.69 10.63 -17.22
N GLU A 54 9.10 10.49 -15.95
CA GLU A 54 8.75 9.32 -15.13
C GLU A 54 7.24 9.22 -14.89
N LEU A 55 6.58 10.32 -14.53
CA LEU A 55 5.13 10.35 -14.30
C LEU A 55 4.34 10.10 -15.60
N SER A 56 4.82 10.63 -16.73
CA SER A 56 4.25 10.36 -18.06
C SER A 56 4.39 8.89 -18.43
N GLY A 57 5.54 8.27 -18.15
CA GLY A 57 5.75 6.83 -18.32
C GLY A 57 4.75 6.00 -17.51
N ARG A 58 4.50 6.35 -16.25
CA ARG A 58 3.50 5.67 -15.41
C ARG A 58 2.09 5.80 -15.99
N ARG A 59 1.70 7.00 -16.45
CA ARG A 59 0.41 7.24 -17.12
C ARG A 59 0.25 6.41 -18.39
N ASN A 60 1.28 6.38 -19.24
CA ASN A 60 1.28 5.64 -20.49
C ASN A 60 1.16 4.13 -20.24
N ASN A 61 1.86 3.59 -19.23
CA ASN A 61 1.72 2.19 -18.85
C ASN A 61 0.30 1.83 -18.42
N MET A 62 -0.34 2.65 -17.58
CA MET A 62 -1.75 2.47 -17.23
C MET A 62 -2.64 2.52 -18.48
N SER A 63 -2.43 3.51 -19.36
CA SER A 63 -3.22 3.66 -20.59
C SER A 63 -3.11 2.44 -21.51
N ASN A 64 -1.87 1.98 -21.75
CA ASN A 64 -1.58 0.81 -22.58
C ASN A 64 -2.18 -0.47 -21.99
N TYR A 65 -2.09 -0.66 -20.68
CA TYR A 65 -2.72 -1.77 -19.99
C TYR A 65 -4.25 -1.75 -20.14
N CYS A 66 -4.85 -0.57 -20.03
CA CYS A 66 -6.28 -0.39 -20.11
C CYS A 66 -6.83 -0.53 -21.53
N HIS A 67 -6.12 -0.05 -22.57
CA HIS A 67 -6.50 -0.21 -23.97
C HIS A 67 -6.73 -1.67 -24.35
N ARG A 68 -5.90 -2.59 -23.83
CA ARG A 68 -5.99 -4.04 -24.09
C ARG A 68 -7.20 -4.73 -23.44
N ARG A 69 -8.01 -4.02 -22.64
CA ARG A 69 -9.11 -4.61 -21.85
C ARG A 69 -10.43 -3.87 -21.92
N VAL A 70 -10.57 -2.89 -22.82
CA VAL A 70 -11.84 -2.18 -23.00
C VAL A 70 -12.82 -3.06 -23.79
N SER A 71 -13.67 -3.81 -23.09
CA SER A 71 -15.03 -4.05 -23.58
C SER A 71 -15.81 -2.77 -23.31
N GLN A 72 -16.18 -2.08 -24.39
CA GLN A 72 -17.00 -0.87 -24.37
C GLN A 72 -18.43 -1.23 -23.93
N ASN A 73 -18.75 -1.00 -22.65
CA ASN A 73 -20.08 -0.61 -22.15
C ASN A 73 -20.06 -0.52 -20.61
N THR A 74 -19.47 0.56 -20.09
CA THR A 74 -19.59 0.84 -18.65
C THR A 74 -20.98 1.38 -18.36
N THR A 75 -21.83 0.58 -17.71
CA THR A 75 -23.21 0.99 -17.39
C THR A 75 -23.25 2.24 -16.49
N LYS A 76 -24.32 3.05 -16.59
CA LYS A 76 -24.56 4.22 -15.72
C LYS A 76 -24.43 3.87 -14.23
N ARG A 77 -24.95 2.70 -13.82
CA ARG A 77 -24.83 2.17 -12.45
C ARG A 77 -23.37 1.96 -12.02
N THR A 78 -22.52 1.49 -12.92
CA THR A 78 -21.08 1.29 -12.65
C THR A 78 -20.36 2.63 -12.51
N LEU A 79 -20.68 3.61 -13.37
CA LEU A 79 -20.12 4.97 -13.27
C LEU A 79 -20.49 5.62 -11.93
N GLU A 80 -21.73 5.51 -11.49
CA GLU A 80 -22.16 6.05 -10.18
C GLU A 80 -21.50 5.34 -8.99
N LYS A 81 -21.19 4.03 -9.11
CA LYS A 81 -20.36 3.34 -8.12
C LYS A 81 -18.93 3.87 -8.09
N ILE A 82 -18.36 4.24 -9.23
CA ILE A 82 -16.99 4.79 -9.31
C ILE A 82 -16.95 6.20 -8.74
N LYS A 83 -17.89 7.07 -9.11
CA LYS A 83 -18.01 8.46 -8.62
C LYS A 83 -18.05 8.54 -7.10
N ARG A 84 -18.77 7.62 -6.44
CA ARG A 84 -18.85 7.53 -4.97
C ARG A 84 -17.53 7.20 -4.27
N LYS A 85 -16.52 6.72 -5.00
CA LYS A 85 -15.22 6.39 -4.44
C LYS A 85 -14.19 7.51 -4.63
N LEU A 86 -14.51 8.55 -5.39
CA LEU A 86 -13.62 9.67 -5.70
C LEU A 86 -13.96 10.88 -4.83
N MET A 87 -12.92 11.65 -4.49
CA MET A 87 -13.03 12.96 -3.87
C MET A 87 -12.83 14.02 -4.95
N TYR A 88 -13.68 15.05 -4.98
CA TYR A 88 -13.67 16.09 -6.02
C TYR A 88 -13.64 17.48 -5.41
N SER A 89 -12.67 18.29 -5.83
CA SER A 89 -12.60 19.72 -5.52
C SER A 89 -13.18 20.51 -6.68
N PRO A 90 -14.38 21.12 -6.55
CA PRO A 90 -14.96 21.94 -7.60
C PRO A 90 -14.12 23.16 -7.93
N GLU A 91 -13.62 23.85 -6.90
CA GLU A 91 -12.86 25.08 -7.03
C GLU A 91 -11.54 24.87 -7.78
N LYS A 92 -10.81 23.81 -7.41
CA LYS A 92 -9.50 23.49 -8.01
C LYS A 92 -9.59 22.49 -9.17
N LYS A 93 -10.80 22.07 -9.54
CA LYS A 93 -11.10 21.13 -10.65
C LYS A 93 -10.21 19.88 -10.65
N PHE A 94 -10.09 19.19 -9.52
CA PHE A 94 -9.31 17.95 -9.43
C PHE A 94 -10.03 16.80 -8.72
N LEU A 95 -9.63 15.59 -9.09
CA LEU A 95 -10.13 14.32 -8.59
C LEU A 95 -9.04 13.47 -7.96
N TYR A 96 -9.38 12.89 -6.81
CA TYR A 96 -8.50 12.02 -6.05
C TYR A 96 -9.22 10.76 -5.59
N CYS A 97 -8.61 9.58 -5.79
CA CYS A 97 -9.11 8.34 -5.20
C CYS A 97 -8.38 8.00 -3.88
N PRO A 98 -9.06 8.06 -2.71
CA PRO A 98 -8.45 7.76 -1.42
C PRO A 98 -8.22 6.25 -1.23
N VAL A 99 -7.05 5.77 -1.64
CA VAL A 99 -6.59 4.39 -1.49
C VAL A 99 -6.00 4.18 -0.10
N ALA A 100 -6.32 3.09 0.59
CA ALA A 100 -5.74 2.84 1.90
C ALA A 100 -4.22 2.54 1.80
N LYS A 101 -3.44 2.94 2.83
CA LYS A 101 -2.01 2.57 2.97
C LYS A 101 -1.04 3.13 1.92
N VAL A 102 -1.45 4.22 1.27
CA VAL A 102 -0.64 4.97 0.29
C VAL A 102 -0.58 6.48 0.60
N GLY A 103 -0.67 6.84 1.89
CA GLY A 103 -0.71 8.24 2.33
C GLY A 103 -2.09 8.90 2.26
N SER A 104 -3.18 8.14 2.22
CA SER A 104 -4.53 8.71 2.06
C SER A 104 -5.00 9.62 3.19
N THR A 105 -4.56 9.38 4.43
CA THR A 105 -4.88 10.29 5.55
C THR A 105 -4.29 11.66 5.29
N PHE A 106 -3.02 11.72 4.85
CA PHE A 106 -2.33 12.95 4.51
C PHE A 106 -3.05 13.68 3.36
N TRP A 107 -3.33 13.00 2.25
CA TRP A 107 -4.05 13.60 1.13
C TRP A 107 -5.47 14.06 1.46
N ARG A 108 -6.17 13.37 2.38
CA ARG A 108 -7.48 13.83 2.87
C ARG A 108 -7.35 15.13 3.69
N ARG A 109 -6.27 15.30 4.45
CA ARG A 109 -6.00 16.56 5.19
C ARG A 109 -5.72 17.69 4.22
N LEU A 110 -4.83 17.47 3.25
CA LEU A 110 -4.58 18.44 2.18
C LEU A 110 -5.85 18.79 1.42
N PHE A 111 -6.68 17.80 1.12
CA PHE A 111 -7.96 18.05 0.45
C PHE A 111 -8.86 19.00 1.26
N LEU A 112 -8.94 18.87 2.59
CA LEU A 112 -9.70 19.80 3.43
C LEU A 112 -9.11 21.20 3.44
N ILE A 113 -7.78 21.33 3.42
CA ILE A 113 -7.08 22.62 3.36
C ILE A 113 -7.35 23.31 2.02
N VAL A 114 -7.15 22.58 0.92
CA VAL A 114 -7.28 23.09 -0.45
C VAL A 114 -8.70 23.56 -0.78
N ASN A 115 -9.73 23.01 -0.13
CA ASN A 115 -11.13 23.43 -0.30
C ASN A 115 -11.58 24.43 0.79
N GLY A 116 -10.67 25.06 1.53
CA GLY A 116 -10.99 26.07 2.54
C GLY A 116 -11.71 25.55 3.79
N VAL A 117 -11.94 24.24 3.92
CA VAL A 117 -12.64 23.63 5.07
C VAL A 117 -11.81 23.72 6.32
N SER A 118 -10.48 23.61 6.18
CA SER A 118 -9.53 23.81 7.27
C SER A 118 -8.74 25.08 7.03
N LYS A 119 -8.69 25.95 8.04
CA LYS A 119 -7.98 27.24 8.00
C LYS A 119 -6.46 27.13 8.17
N THR A 120 -5.94 25.94 8.46
CA THR A 120 -4.49 25.72 8.61
C THR A 120 -3.85 25.36 7.28
N ASN A 121 -2.60 25.77 7.06
CA ASN A 121 -1.78 25.33 5.94
C ASN A 121 -0.97 24.05 6.26
N ASN A 122 -0.96 23.60 7.52
CA ASN A 122 -0.22 22.42 7.96
C ASN A 122 -1.16 21.19 8.01
N PRO A 123 -1.01 20.20 7.11
CA PRO A 123 -1.87 19.01 7.10
C PRO A 123 -1.82 18.21 8.40
N PHE A 124 -0.72 18.23 9.15
CA PHE A 124 -0.58 17.48 10.41
C PHE A 124 -1.42 18.07 11.55
N ASN A 125 -1.83 19.35 11.44
CA ASN A 125 -2.73 20.00 12.40
C ASN A 125 -4.22 19.65 12.16
N VAL A 126 -4.54 19.00 11.04
CA VAL A 126 -5.91 18.55 10.74
C VAL A 126 -6.18 17.21 11.42
N SER A 127 -7.11 17.21 12.39
CA SER A 127 -7.44 16.01 13.17
C SER A 127 -8.07 14.90 12.32
N ALA A 128 -7.84 13.65 12.72
CA ALA A 128 -8.43 12.50 12.05
C ALA A 128 -9.98 12.53 12.07
N ASN A 129 -10.59 13.00 13.17
CA ASN A 129 -12.05 13.10 13.28
C ASN A 129 -12.61 14.02 12.19
N ARG A 130 -11.96 15.15 11.91
CA ARG A 130 -12.40 16.10 10.87
C ARG A 130 -12.36 15.50 9.46
N ILE A 131 -11.45 14.56 9.21
CA ILE A 131 -11.35 13.85 7.92
C ILE A 131 -12.53 12.90 7.68
N TYR A 132 -13.07 12.30 8.74
CA TYR A 132 -14.14 11.30 8.65
C TYR A 132 -15.53 11.86 8.92
N SER A 133 -15.64 13.00 9.63
CA SER A 133 -16.90 13.74 9.80
C SER A 133 -17.29 14.48 8.53
N ASN A 134 -16.33 15.07 7.82
CA ASN A 134 -16.54 15.65 6.51
C ASN A 134 -16.62 14.54 5.46
N ARG A 135 -17.79 13.88 5.37
CA ARG A 135 -18.13 13.04 4.22
C ARG A 135 -18.31 13.96 3.02
N TYR A 136 -17.20 14.40 2.41
CA TYR A 136 -17.27 15.06 1.11
C TYR A 136 -17.99 14.12 0.17
N SER A 137 -19.16 14.59 -0.26
CA SER A 137 -20.09 13.79 -1.04
C SER A 137 -19.40 13.34 -2.31
N ALA A 138 -19.68 12.09 -2.68
CA ALA A 138 -19.54 11.59 -4.04
C ALA A 138 -19.80 12.70 -5.07
N ILE A 139 -19.06 12.68 -6.18
CA ILE A 139 -19.25 13.63 -7.29
C ILE A 139 -20.76 13.75 -7.60
N LYS A 140 -21.41 14.80 -7.10
CA LYS A 140 -22.83 15.08 -7.36
C LYS A 140 -23.04 15.59 -8.80
N GLN A 141 -21.96 16.06 -9.41
CA GLN A 141 -21.93 16.63 -10.75
C GLN A 141 -21.86 15.52 -11.80
N ASP A 142 -22.15 15.85 -13.06
CA ASP A 142 -22.15 14.92 -14.19
C ASP A 142 -20.73 14.36 -14.49
N PHE A 143 -20.65 13.24 -15.22
CA PHE A 143 -19.40 12.61 -15.64
C PHE A 143 -18.52 13.51 -16.51
N SER A 144 -19.08 14.52 -17.19
CA SER A 144 -18.31 15.61 -17.83
C SER A 144 -17.26 16.22 -16.88
N VAL A 145 -17.55 16.33 -15.59
CA VAL A 145 -16.61 16.81 -14.57
C VAL A 145 -15.42 15.88 -14.39
N ILE A 146 -15.62 14.56 -14.46
CA ILE A 146 -14.52 13.60 -14.42
C ILE A 146 -13.58 13.81 -15.61
N ARG A 147 -14.14 14.04 -16.80
CA ARG A 147 -13.36 14.26 -18.02
C ARG A 147 -12.49 15.52 -17.91
N ASN A 148 -13.05 16.62 -17.44
CA ASN A 148 -12.40 17.95 -17.47
C ASN A 148 -11.53 18.28 -16.25
N SER A 149 -11.51 17.41 -15.22
CA SER A 149 -10.71 17.64 -14.00
C SER A 149 -9.31 17.03 -14.10
N LEU A 150 -8.32 17.59 -13.41
CA LEU A 150 -7.05 16.89 -13.17
C LEU A 150 -7.31 15.65 -12.30
N LYS A 151 -6.94 14.45 -12.75
CA LYS A 151 -7.17 13.20 -12.01
C LYS A 151 -5.85 12.65 -11.51
N PHE A 152 -5.74 12.37 -10.21
CA PHE A 152 -4.57 11.68 -9.69
C PHE A 152 -4.91 10.56 -8.72
N ILE A 153 -3.97 9.62 -8.60
CA ILE A 153 -4.02 8.51 -7.66
C ILE A 153 -2.64 8.29 -7.06
N MET A 154 -2.61 8.00 -5.75
CA MET A 154 -1.42 7.47 -5.10
C MET A 154 -1.51 5.94 -5.05
N VAL A 155 -0.40 5.27 -5.35
CA VAL A 155 -0.29 3.80 -5.33
C VAL A 155 0.93 3.38 -4.53
N ARG A 156 1.07 2.08 -4.27
CA ARG A 156 2.20 1.48 -3.55
C ARG A 156 2.42 0.07 -4.07
N GLU A 157 3.64 -0.43 -3.94
CA GLU A 157 3.96 -1.84 -4.17
C GLU A 157 2.90 -2.75 -3.48
N PRO A 158 2.16 -3.59 -4.24
CA PRO A 158 1.00 -4.33 -3.75
C PRO A 158 1.26 -5.21 -2.52
N TYR A 159 2.36 -5.95 -2.46
CA TYR A 159 2.66 -6.87 -1.35
C TYR A 159 2.94 -6.10 -0.06
N SER A 160 3.70 -5.01 -0.17
CA SER A 160 3.98 -4.05 0.90
C SER A 160 2.72 -3.35 1.41
N ARG A 161 1.75 -3.09 0.52
CA ARG A 161 0.46 -2.50 0.88
C ARG A 161 -0.38 -3.45 1.73
N ILE A 162 -0.46 -4.73 1.36
CA ILE A 162 -1.17 -5.77 2.13
C ILE A 162 -0.54 -5.93 3.52
N LEU A 163 0.80 -5.96 3.61
CA LEU A 163 1.46 -6.04 4.92
C LEU A 163 1.19 -4.79 5.78
N SER A 164 1.26 -3.60 5.18
CA SER A 164 0.94 -2.35 5.90
C SER A 164 -0.51 -2.32 6.39
N ALA A 165 -1.45 -2.91 5.64
CA ALA A 165 -2.83 -3.08 6.05
C ALA A 165 -2.95 -4.05 7.23
N TYR A 166 -2.33 -5.23 7.14
CA TYR A 166 -2.30 -6.21 8.23
C TYR A 166 -1.72 -5.62 9.51
N ALA A 167 -0.54 -5.03 9.42
CA ALA A 167 0.19 -4.46 10.55
C ALA A 167 -0.69 -3.45 11.30
N ASN A 168 -1.36 -2.53 10.57
CA ASN A 168 -2.20 -1.52 11.22
C ASN A 168 -3.58 -2.01 11.69
N LYS A 169 -4.16 -3.04 11.05
CA LYS A 169 -5.56 -3.41 11.29
C LYS A 169 -5.74 -4.65 12.16
N LEU A 170 -4.80 -5.60 12.10
CA LEU A 170 -4.98 -6.91 12.72
C LEU A 170 -3.84 -7.26 13.69
N PHE A 171 -2.60 -6.88 13.36
CA PHE A 171 -1.47 -7.10 14.27
C PHE A 171 -1.48 -6.10 15.44
N ASP A 172 -1.55 -4.81 15.11
CA ASP A 172 -1.67 -3.73 16.09
C ASP A 172 -3.01 -3.80 16.83
N ILE A 173 -3.08 -3.12 17.98
CA ILE A 173 -4.27 -3.09 18.83
C ILE A 173 -5.38 -2.31 18.14
N ASN A 174 -6.39 -3.04 17.71
CA ASN A 174 -7.53 -2.49 16.99
C ASN A 174 -8.79 -3.35 17.20
N PRO A 175 -9.45 -3.25 18.36
CA PRO A 175 -10.61 -4.07 18.70
C PRO A 175 -11.76 -3.93 17.69
N VAL A 176 -11.87 -2.77 17.01
CA VAL A 176 -12.84 -2.55 15.93
C VAL A 176 -12.55 -3.49 14.75
N TYR A 177 -11.31 -3.52 14.26
CA TYR A 177 -10.93 -4.39 13.14
C TYR A 177 -10.89 -5.87 13.51
N TRP A 178 -10.47 -6.19 14.73
CA TRP A 178 -10.53 -7.55 15.26
C TRP A 178 -11.96 -8.09 15.23
N SER A 179 -12.92 -7.30 15.74
CA SER A 179 -14.33 -7.66 15.75
C SER A 179 -14.94 -7.75 14.35
N MET A 180 -14.72 -6.74 13.49
CA MET A 180 -15.40 -6.66 12.17
C MET A 180 -14.77 -7.55 11.09
N TYR A 181 -13.46 -7.80 11.18
CA TYR A 181 -12.69 -8.49 10.15
C TYR A 181 -11.94 -9.70 10.71
N GLY A 182 -11.23 -9.54 11.83
CA GLY A 182 -10.42 -10.61 12.43
C GLY A 182 -11.21 -11.89 12.73
N ARG A 183 -12.37 -11.76 13.38
CA ARG A 183 -13.27 -12.90 13.65
C ARG A 183 -13.73 -13.61 12.38
N LYS A 184 -13.96 -12.87 11.29
CA LYS A 184 -14.35 -13.46 9.99
C LYS A 184 -13.21 -14.25 9.36
N VAL A 185 -11.97 -13.73 9.46
CA VAL A 185 -10.78 -14.47 9.03
C VAL A 185 -10.68 -15.78 9.79
N ILE A 186 -10.71 -15.73 11.13
CA ILE A 186 -10.58 -16.90 12.01
C ILE A 186 -11.62 -17.97 11.67
N LYS A 187 -12.91 -17.60 11.65
CA LYS A 187 -14.02 -18.50 11.29
C LYS A 187 -13.85 -19.14 9.92
N ALA A 188 -13.25 -18.41 8.97
CA ALA A 188 -13.10 -18.88 7.61
C ALA A 188 -11.86 -19.75 7.38
N VAL A 189 -10.82 -19.68 8.22
CA VAL A 189 -9.52 -20.33 7.93
C VAL A 189 -9.04 -21.31 8.99
N ARG A 190 -9.50 -21.21 10.24
CA ARG A 190 -9.15 -22.17 11.31
C ARG A 190 -10.18 -23.27 11.38
N LYS A 191 -9.73 -24.52 11.51
CA LYS A 191 -10.60 -25.68 11.73
C LYS A 191 -11.18 -25.69 13.15
N ASN A 192 -10.30 -25.58 14.16
CA ASN A 192 -10.66 -25.65 15.58
C ASN A 192 -10.20 -24.38 16.33
N PRO A 193 -10.82 -23.21 16.09
CA PRO A 193 -10.46 -21.98 16.80
C PRO A 193 -10.94 -22.01 18.25
N SER A 194 -10.14 -21.47 19.17
CA SER A 194 -10.58 -21.30 20.57
C SER A 194 -11.75 -20.33 20.68
N ASN A 195 -12.54 -20.44 21.77
CA ASN A 195 -13.62 -19.50 22.07
C ASN A 195 -13.12 -18.06 22.16
N LYS A 196 -11.91 -17.85 22.73
CA LYS A 196 -11.26 -16.53 22.78
C LYS A 196 -10.94 -16.00 21.38
N SER A 197 -10.38 -16.82 20.50
CA SER A 197 -10.11 -16.45 19.10
C SER A 197 -11.39 -16.07 18.36
N LEU A 198 -12.46 -16.86 18.52
CA LEU A 198 -13.77 -16.59 17.91
C LEU A 198 -14.43 -15.31 18.41
N SER A 199 -14.31 -15.00 19.71
CA SER A 199 -14.93 -13.84 20.33
C SER A 199 -14.12 -12.55 20.13
N CYS A 200 -12.79 -12.65 20.12
CA CYS A 200 -11.90 -11.49 20.04
C CYS A 200 -11.43 -11.17 18.63
N GLY A 201 -11.00 -12.15 17.82
CA GLY A 201 -10.42 -11.89 16.50
C GLY A 201 -9.02 -11.25 16.51
N HIS A 202 -8.41 -11.13 17.69
CA HIS A 202 -7.16 -10.39 17.96
C HIS A 202 -5.87 -11.07 17.50
N ASP A 203 -5.93 -12.36 17.21
CA ASP A 203 -4.78 -13.26 17.05
C ASP A 203 -4.65 -13.77 15.61
N VAL A 204 -5.20 -13.04 14.64
CA VAL A 204 -5.04 -13.35 13.21
C VAL A 204 -3.58 -13.18 12.79
N THR A 205 -3.00 -14.24 12.23
CA THR A 205 -1.65 -14.19 11.66
C THR A 205 -1.65 -13.66 10.23
N PHE A 206 -0.50 -13.18 9.75
CA PHE A 206 -0.38 -12.70 8.37
C PHE A 206 -0.72 -13.78 7.32
N PRO A 207 -0.25 -15.04 7.44
CA PRO A 207 -0.64 -16.10 6.50
C PRO A 207 -2.14 -16.37 6.49
N GLU A 208 -2.81 -16.34 7.65
CA GLU A 208 -4.26 -16.50 7.75
C GLU A 208 -5.02 -15.37 7.04
N LEU A 209 -4.56 -14.13 7.17
CA LEU A 209 -5.09 -13.02 6.40
C LEU A 209 -4.96 -13.28 4.89
N VAL A 210 -3.77 -13.65 4.41
CA VAL A 210 -3.55 -13.92 2.97
C VAL A 210 -4.45 -15.05 2.48
N ARG A 211 -4.53 -16.16 3.24
CA ARG A 211 -5.43 -17.28 2.98
C ARG A 211 -6.88 -16.83 2.83
N TYR A 212 -7.32 -15.87 3.65
CA TYR A 212 -8.68 -15.33 3.61
C TYR A 212 -8.90 -14.38 2.43
N VAL A 213 -8.02 -13.39 2.23
CA VAL A 213 -8.18 -12.32 1.21
C VAL A 213 -8.34 -12.89 -0.20
N VAL A 214 -7.64 -13.98 -0.51
CA VAL A 214 -7.70 -14.63 -1.83
C VAL A 214 -8.92 -15.54 -2.03
N LYS A 215 -9.81 -15.69 -1.03
CA LYS A 215 -11.06 -16.44 -1.19
C LYS A 215 -12.08 -15.62 -1.99
N PRO A 216 -12.82 -16.22 -2.94
CA PRO A 216 -13.86 -15.51 -3.69
C PRO A 216 -14.93 -14.87 -2.80
N ARG A 217 -15.39 -15.60 -1.77
CA ARG A 217 -16.43 -15.17 -0.82
C ARG A 217 -15.91 -14.34 0.36
N ALA A 218 -14.62 -13.96 0.36
CA ALA A 218 -14.10 -13.11 1.42
C ALA A 218 -14.77 -11.73 1.42
N MET A 219 -15.08 -11.22 2.61
CA MET A 219 -15.56 -9.86 2.76
C MET A 219 -14.55 -8.87 2.15
N LYS A 220 -15.02 -8.06 1.21
CA LYS A 220 -14.19 -7.06 0.52
C LYS A 220 -13.99 -5.83 1.41
N ASP A 221 -12.87 -5.79 2.13
CA ASP A 221 -12.46 -4.61 2.89
C ASP A 221 -11.55 -3.69 2.04
N SER A 222 -11.81 -2.39 2.12
CA SER A 222 -11.10 -1.37 1.33
C SER A 222 -9.57 -1.31 1.55
N HIS A 223 -9.06 -1.91 2.64
CA HIS A 223 -7.64 -2.03 2.94
C HIS A 223 -6.96 -3.20 2.23
N PHE A 224 -7.70 -4.25 1.87
CA PHE A 224 -7.17 -5.50 1.32
C PHE A 224 -7.60 -5.80 -0.12
N ILE A 225 -8.53 -5.04 -0.71
CA ILE A 225 -8.85 -5.13 -2.14
C ILE A 225 -7.75 -4.54 -3.03
N PRO A 226 -7.56 -4.96 -4.29
CA PRO A 226 -6.66 -4.28 -5.22
C PRO A 226 -7.02 -2.81 -5.41
N ILE A 227 -6.02 -1.98 -5.69
CA ILE A 227 -6.19 -0.56 -6.03
C ILE A 227 -7.01 -0.41 -7.30
N SER A 228 -6.80 -1.27 -8.30
CA SER A 228 -7.56 -1.31 -9.55
C SER A 228 -9.06 -1.49 -9.31
N ASP A 229 -9.42 -2.34 -8.34
CA ASP A 229 -10.81 -2.64 -7.99
C ASP A 229 -11.44 -1.48 -7.21
N LYS A 230 -10.63 -0.81 -6.39
CA LYS A 230 -11.06 0.37 -5.64
C LYS A 230 -11.28 1.56 -6.57
N CYS A 231 -10.34 1.87 -7.46
CA CYS A 231 -10.26 3.16 -8.13
C CYS A 231 -10.53 3.12 -9.63
N SER A 232 -10.69 1.93 -10.23
CA SER A 232 -11.10 1.76 -11.64
C SER A 232 -10.27 2.61 -12.63
N PRO A 233 -8.93 2.46 -12.66
CA PRO A 233 -8.03 3.30 -13.45
C PRO A 233 -8.35 3.32 -14.95
N CYS A 234 -8.85 2.23 -15.50
CA CYS A 234 -9.25 2.16 -16.92
C CYS A 234 -10.52 2.94 -17.27
N VAL A 235 -11.36 3.24 -16.28
CA VAL A 235 -12.56 4.08 -16.46
C VAL A 235 -12.26 5.52 -16.11
N VAL A 236 -11.55 5.76 -15.00
CA VAL A 236 -11.24 7.12 -14.53
C VAL A 236 -10.20 7.79 -15.41
N LYS A 237 -9.22 7.04 -15.94
CA LYS A 237 -8.10 7.55 -16.75
C LYS A 237 -7.31 8.64 -16.01
N TYR A 238 -6.58 8.23 -14.96
CA TYR A 238 -5.76 9.14 -14.16
C TYR A 238 -4.67 9.83 -14.98
N ASP A 239 -4.48 11.13 -14.74
CA ASP A 239 -3.46 11.95 -15.38
C ASP A 239 -2.12 11.83 -14.64
N ILE A 240 -2.15 11.67 -13.31
CA ILE A 240 -0.94 11.51 -12.48
C ILE A 240 -1.06 10.25 -11.61
N ILE A 241 -0.04 9.40 -11.69
CA ILE A 241 0.10 8.19 -10.85
C ILE A 241 1.32 8.38 -9.94
N GLY A 242 1.06 8.85 -8.71
CA GLY A 242 2.08 8.98 -7.68
C GLY A 242 2.33 7.66 -6.97
N LYS A 243 3.56 7.44 -6.50
CA LYS A 243 3.98 6.23 -5.80
C LYS A 243 4.34 6.54 -4.36
N MET A 244 4.06 5.61 -3.43
CA MET A 244 4.44 5.74 -2.02
C MET A 244 5.97 5.75 -1.86
N GLU A 245 6.66 5.10 -2.79
CA GLU A 245 8.11 5.01 -2.89
C GLU A 245 8.74 6.39 -3.20
N THR A 246 7.99 7.26 -3.87
CA THR A 246 8.38 8.65 -4.25
C THR A 246 7.38 9.68 -3.70
N PHE A 247 6.78 9.39 -2.54
CA PHE A 247 5.57 10.07 -2.04
C PHE A 247 5.69 11.60 -1.93
N LYS A 248 6.76 12.11 -1.29
CA LYS A 248 6.98 13.56 -1.12
C LYS A 248 7.09 14.25 -2.47
N ARG A 249 8.01 13.78 -3.31
CA ARG A 249 8.26 14.32 -4.66
C ARG A 249 7.01 14.35 -5.52
N ASP A 250 6.29 13.24 -5.60
CA ASP A 250 5.09 13.14 -6.44
C ASP A 250 3.94 14.00 -5.88
N THR A 251 3.86 14.13 -4.55
CA THR A 251 2.90 15.03 -3.90
C THR A 251 3.16 16.48 -4.25
N LEU A 252 4.41 16.94 -4.16
CA LEU A 252 4.79 18.30 -4.54
C LEU A 252 4.50 18.57 -6.03
N HIS A 253 4.74 17.58 -6.90
CA HIS A 253 4.39 17.70 -8.32
C HIS A 253 2.88 17.87 -8.54
N VAL A 254 2.04 17.06 -7.88
CA VAL A 254 0.57 17.21 -7.97
C VAL A 254 0.12 18.59 -7.50
N LEU A 255 0.64 19.06 -6.35
CA LEU A 255 0.30 20.39 -5.83
C LEU A 255 0.76 21.52 -6.76
N GLY A 256 1.94 21.39 -7.38
CA GLY A 256 2.44 22.32 -8.40
C GLY A 256 1.52 22.37 -9.63
N ARG A 257 1.05 21.21 -10.12
CA ARG A 257 0.07 21.14 -11.22
C ARG A 257 -1.30 21.74 -10.89
N LEU A 258 -1.59 21.93 -9.61
CA LEU A 258 -2.81 22.60 -9.12
C LEU A 258 -2.59 24.08 -8.80
N ASN A 259 -1.41 24.65 -9.13
CA ASN A 259 -1.01 26.02 -8.79
C ASN A 259 -1.08 26.33 -7.29
N LEU A 260 -0.84 25.32 -6.44
CA LEU A 260 -0.83 25.46 -4.98
C LEU A 260 0.58 25.77 -4.44
N THR A 261 1.28 26.70 -5.08
CA THR A 261 2.70 27.01 -4.81
C THR A 261 2.95 27.39 -3.36
N GLN A 262 2.03 28.14 -2.74
CA GLN A 262 2.14 28.50 -1.32
C GLN A 262 2.17 27.27 -0.39
N LEU A 263 1.37 26.23 -0.70
CA LEU A 263 1.41 24.97 0.06
C LEU A 263 2.70 24.20 -0.22
N VAL A 264 3.18 24.18 -1.46
CA VAL A 264 4.46 23.56 -1.83
C VAL A 264 5.62 24.18 -1.04
N MET A 265 5.62 25.50 -0.87
CA MET A 265 6.67 26.22 -0.16
C MET A 265 6.51 26.19 1.37
N SER A 266 5.40 25.65 1.89
CA SER A 266 5.18 25.62 3.34
C SER A 266 6.16 24.68 4.07
N GLU A 267 6.61 25.11 5.25
CA GLU A 267 7.50 24.33 6.11
C GLU A 267 6.98 22.91 6.37
N ALA A 268 5.66 22.77 6.58
CA ALA A 268 5.02 21.48 6.82
C ALA A 268 5.18 20.49 5.65
N LEU A 269 5.18 20.99 4.41
CA LEU A 269 5.37 20.16 3.21
C LEU A 269 6.85 19.89 2.94
N GLN A 270 7.72 20.82 3.31
CA GLN A 270 9.17 20.61 3.26
C GLN A 270 9.62 19.58 4.30
N ALA A 271 9.09 19.62 5.52
CA ALA A 271 9.31 18.64 6.59
C ALA A 271 8.32 17.46 6.58
N MET A 272 7.72 17.14 5.42
CA MET A 272 6.63 16.15 5.32
C MET A 272 7.00 14.77 5.90
N GLU A 273 8.25 14.33 5.72
CA GLU A 273 8.68 13.00 6.15
C GLU A 273 8.77 12.89 7.67
N GLU A 274 9.40 13.88 8.31
CA GLU A 274 9.47 14.02 9.77
C GLU A 274 8.06 14.22 10.36
N GLY A 275 7.25 15.09 9.75
CA GLY A 275 5.87 15.32 10.17
C GLY A 275 5.02 14.04 10.12
N MET A 276 5.19 13.20 9.09
CA MET A 276 4.51 11.91 8.98
C MET A 276 4.98 10.90 10.05
N GLU A 277 6.26 10.92 10.40
CA GLU A 277 6.83 10.10 11.46
C GLU A 277 6.25 10.50 12.83
N ILE A 278 6.26 11.80 13.14
CA ILE A 278 5.69 12.35 14.38
C ILE A 278 4.19 12.10 14.47
N ASP A 279 3.43 12.35 13.40
CA ASP A 279 1.99 12.06 13.34
C ASP A 279 1.71 10.56 13.54
N THR A 280 2.57 9.71 12.99
CA THR A 280 2.52 8.27 13.22
C THR A 280 2.69 7.94 14.69
N ILE A 281 3.73 8.47 15.36
CA ILE A 281 3.99 8.23 16.78
C ILE A 281 2.80 8.69 17.62
N LYS A 282 2.38 9.95 17.48
CA LYS A 282 1.26 10.55 18.24
C LYS A 282 -0.04 9.76 18.04
N GLY A 283 -0.39 9.47 16.78
CA GLY A 283 -1.61 8.71 16.46
C GLY A 283 -1.58 7.29 17.02
N ASN A 284 -0.42 6.64 17.03
CA ASN A 284 -0.27 5.30 17.55
C ASN A 284 -0.35 5.24 19.08
N THR A 285 0.29 6.18 19.77
CA THR A 285 0.19 6.33 21.23
C THR A 285 -1.24 6.61 21.66
N ASN A 286 -1.92 7.55 21.00
CA ASN A 286 -3.31 7.88 21.32
C ASN A 286 -4.24 6.70 21.14
N ASN A 287 -4.12 5.96 20.02
CA ASN A 287 -4.96 4.79 19.79
C ASN A 287 -4.72 3.69 20.82
N LEU A 288 -3.46 3.43 21.20
CA LEU A 288 -3.12 2.42 22.21
C LEU A 288 -3.82 2.72 23.53
N LEU A 289 -3.59 3.92 24.08
CA LEU A 289 -4.14 4.32 25.37
C LEU A 289 -5.68 4.38 25.34
N ASN A 290 -6.26 4.87 24.25
CA ASN A 290 -7.71 4.94 24.09
C ASN A 290 -8.37 3.56 23.97
N TYR A 291 -7.69 2.55 23.41
CA TYR A 291 -8.24 1.20 23.35
C TYR A 291 -8.07 0.45 24.68
N LEU A 292 -6.97 0.68 25.40
CA LEU A 292 -6.70 0.05 26.69
C LEU A 292 -7.57 0.61 27.82
N SER A 293 -8.09 1.84 27.70
CA SER A 293 -9.09 2.36 28.65
C SER A 293 -10.44 1.61 28.60
N ASN A 294 -10.68 0.78 27.57
CA ASN A 294 -11.91 0.01 27.44
C ASN A 294 -11.75 -1.41 27.99
N LYS A 295 -12.49 -1.74 29.06
CA LYS A 295 -12.51 -3.07 29.69
C LYS A 295 -12.81 -4.22 28.71
N LYS A 296 -13.59 -4.00 27.64
CA LYS A 296 -13.85 -5.04 26.62
C LYS A 296 -12.59 -5.39 25.82
N THR A 297 -11.70 -4.42 25.57
CA THR A 297 -10.41 -4.67 24.93
C THR A 297 -9.54 -5.56 25.81
N LEU A 298 -9.50 -5.28 27.12
CA LEU A 298 -8.67 -6.00 28.10
C LEU A 298 -9.08 -7.47 28.29
N LYS A 299 -10.32 -7.84 27.92
CA LYS A 299 -10.72 -9.25 27.84
C LYS A 299 -9.99 -10.04 26.74
N CYS A 300 -9.50 -9.33 25.71
CA CYS A 300 -8.84 -9.93 24.57
C CYS A 300 -7.32 -9.87 24.66
N VAL A 301 -6.76 -8.77 25.18
CA VAL A 301 -5.32 -8.48 25.18
C VAL A 301 -4.89 -7.86 26.51
N THR A 302 -3.71 -8.22 27.03
CA THR A 302 -3.15 -7.59 28.22
C THR A 302 -2.47 -6.26 27.90
N TYR A 303 -2.18 -5.43 28.92
CA TYR A 303 -1.40 -4.19 28.73
C TYR A 303 -0.02 -4.49 28.13
N GLU A 304 0.70 -5.47 28.68
CA GLU A 304 1.99 -5.91 28.20
C GLU A 304 1.94 -6.35 26.72
N GLU A 305 0.99 -7.22 26.37
CA GLU A 305 0.82 -7.70 25.00
C GLU A 305 0.51 -6.53 24.05
N ALA A 306 -0.30 -5.57 24.51
CA ALA A 306 -0.67 -4.40 23.74
C ALA A 306 0.51 -3.46 23.45
N PHE A 307 1.35 -3.19 24.44
CA PHE A 307 2.54 -2.37 24.28
C PHE A 307 3.61 -3.07 23.42
N LYS A 308 3.83 -4.37 23.61
CA LYS A 308 4.76 -5.15 22.77
C LYS A 308 4.32 -5.21 21.30
N ARG A 309 3.03 -5.46 21.04
CA ARG A 309 2.46 -5.38 19.68
C ARG A 309 2.62 -3.98 19.08
N LYS A 310 2.42 -2.93 19.89
CA LYS A 310 2.60 -1.55 19.44
C LYS A 310 4.05 -1.27 19.07
N TRP A 311 5.00 -1.69 19.90
CA TRP A 311 6.43 -1.54 19.65
C TRP A 311 6.85 -2.22 18.35
N ARG A 312 6.48 -3.50 18.19
CA ARG A 312 6.70 -4.25 16.95
C ARG A 312 6.06 -3.58 15.75
N ASN A 313 4.86 -3.00 15.89
CA ASN A 313 4.22 -2.27 14.81
C ASN A 313 5.04 -1.07 14.34
N LEU A 314 5.63 -0.29 15.26
CA LEU A 314 6.49 0.83 14.91
C LEU A 314 7.79 0.36 14.23
N GLN A 315 8.33 -0.80 14.63
CA GLN A 315 9.47 -1.43 13.95
C GLN A 315 9.12 -1.90 12.53
N ILE A 316 8.01 -2.63 12.36
CA ILE A 316 7.52 -3.08 11.04
C ILE A 316 7.28 -1.90 10.09
N ARG A 317 6.88 -0.74 10.62
CA ARG A 317 6.63 0.48 9.85
C ARG A 317 7.90 1.28 9.54
N GLY A 318 9.05 0.88 10.08
CA GLY A 318 10.32 1.61 9.93
C GLY A 318 10.30 2.97 10.60
N VAL A 319 9.51 3.14 11.67
CA VAL A 319 9.57 4.32 12.55
C VAL A 319 10.66 4.10 13.59
N ILE A 320 10.66 2.91 14.21
CA ILE A 320 11.70 2.49 15.16
C ILE A 320 12.61 1.44 14.48
N GLY A 321 13.90 1.51 14.76
CA GLY A 321 14.90 0.52 14.34
C GLY A 321 14.62 -0.86 14.95
N SER A 322 14.86 -1.94 14.21
CA SER A 322 14.73 -3.31 14.76
C SER A 322 15.75 -3.61 15.86
N ASP A 323 16.88 -2.88 15.85
CA ASP A 323 17.97 -2.89 16.81
C ASP A 323 17.64 -2.15 18.12
N VAL A 324 16.62 -1.28 18.13
CA VAL A 324 16.20 -0.55 19.32
C VAL A 324 15.42 -1.48 20.26
N LYS A 325 15.96 -1.70 21.46
CA LYS A 325 15.38 -2.58 22.49
C LYS A 325 14.05 -2.06 23.02
N TYR A 326 13.17 -3.00 23.40
CA TYR A 326 11.91 -2.67 24.06
C TYR A 326 12.19 -1.99 25.41
N PRO A 327 11.60 -0.82 25.70
CA PRO A 327 12.07 0.02 26.81
C PRO A 327 11.32 -0.19 28.13
N PHE A 328 10.28 -1.03 28.17
CA PHE A 328 9.42 -1.18 29.35
C PHE A 328 9.72 -2.47 30.10
N LYS A 329 9.76 -2.38 31.44
CA LYS A 329 9.68 -3.55 32.32
C LYS A 329 8.22 -3.87 32.62
N ARG A 330 7.95 -5.12 32.98
CA ARG A 330 6.61 -5.59 33.33
C ARG A 330 5.94 -4.70 34.38
N GLY A 331 4.80 -4.11 34.02
CA GLY A 331 3.97 -3.30 34.92
C GLY A 331 4.25 -1.79 34.85
N GLU A 332 5.33 -1.36 34.19
CA GLU A 332 5.56 0.06 33.91
C GLU A 332 4.57 0.60 32.87
N GLU A 333 4.08 -0.27 31.98
CA GLU A 333 3.15 0.10 30.90
C GLU A 333 1.80 0.62 31.41
N GLU A 334 1.37 0.20 32.60
CA GLU A 334 0.10 0.62 33.20
C GLU A 334 0.17 2.01 33.85
N LYS A 335 1.37 2.42 34.25
CA LYS A 335 1.61 3.68 34.99
C LYS A 335 2.01 4.84 34.09
N ILE A 336 2.39 4.57 32.84
CA ILE A 336 2.94 5.59 31.95
C ILE A 336 1.87 6.57 31.45
N SER A 337 2.17 7.86 31.54
CA SER A 337 1.32 8.91 30.99
C SER A 337 1.43 9.02 29.47
N ARG A 338 0.45 9.68 28.84
CA ARG A 338 0.45 9.91 27.39
C ARG A 338 1.68 10.68 26.91
N SER A 339 2.09 11.73 27.62
CA SER A 339 3.25 12.55 27.25
C SER A 339 4.56 11.78 27.40
N GLN A 340 4.70 11.01 28.48
CA GLN A 340 5.85 10.13 28.70
C GLN A 340 5.96 9.10 27.57
N LEU A 341 4.87 8.44 27.21
CA LEU A 341 4.87 7.42 26.16
C LEU A 341 5.20 8.00 24.77
N ILE A 342 4.72 9.21 24.45
CA ILE A 342 5.11 9.91 23.22
C ILE A 342 6.62 10.20 23.23
N SER A 343 7.16 10.70 24.34
CA SER A 343 8.59 10.98 24.49
C SER A 343 9.44 9.73 24.32
N VAL A 344 9.04 8.60 24.91
CA VAL A 344 9.71 7.30 24.75
C VAL A 344 9.77 6.89 23.28
N PHE A 345 8.64 6.95 22.56
CA PHE A 345 8.61 6.58 21.14
C PHE A 345 9.40 7.55 20.26
N GLN A 346 9.40 8.86 20.56
CA GLN A 346 10.21 9.84 19.85
C GLN A 346 11.72 9.62 20.09
N ASN A 347 12.12 9.33 21.33
CA ASN A 347 13.50 9.00 21.66
C ASN A 347 13.97 7.73 20.94
N ALA A 348 13.12 6.70 20.90
CA ALA A 348 13.39 5.48 20.13
C ALA A 348 13.53 5.76 18.63
N SER A 349 12.66 6.59 18.06
CA SER A 349 12.73 7.02 16.65
C SER A 349 14.05 7.76 16.36
N ARG A 350 14.45 8.70 17.22
CA ARG A 350 15.71 9.45 17.09
C ARG A 350 16.96 8.56 17.19
N ARG A 351 16.92 7.55 18.05
CA ARG A 351 17.98 6.55 18.20
C ARG A 351 18.00 5.50 17.09
N SER A 352 16.98 5.48 16.22
CA SER A 352 16.91 4.53 15.13
C SER A 352 17.89 4.93 14.03
N GLY A 353 18.48 3.93 13.37
CA GLY A 353 19.45 4.16 12.29
C GLY A 353 18.91 4.99 11.12
N SER A 354 19.77 5.22 10.13
CA SER A 354 19.48 6.04 8.95
C SER A 354 18.17 5.65 8.25
N ARG A 355 17.62 6.57 7.42
CA ARG A 355 16.44 6.30 6.60
C ARG A 355 16.58 5.02 5.77
N GLU A 356 17.78 4.76 5.25
CA GLU A 356 18.08 3.55 4.50
C GLU A 356 17.98 2.29 5.38
N SER A 357 18.57 2.32 6.57
CA SER A 357 18.42 1.25 7.56
C SER A 357 16.96 0.99 7.91
N ARG A 358 16.17 2.05 8.16
CA ARG A 358 14.73 1.90 8.42
C ARG A 358 13.94 1.39 7.22
N ARG A 359 14.37 1.68 5.98
CA ARG A 359 13.81 1.08 4.76
C ARG A 359 14.12 -0.42 4.72
N LYS A 360 15.35 -0.83 5.04
CA LYS A 360 15.76 -2.23 5.15
C LYS A 360 14.94 -2.98 6.21
N ASN A 361 14.62 -2.36 7.34
CA ASN A 361 13.75 -2.96 8.37
C ASN A 361 12.36 -3.30 7.82
N ARG A 362 11.76 -2.41 7.01
CA ARG A 362 10.47 -2.68 6.37
C ARG A 362 10.55 -3.83 5.36
N GLU A 363 11.66 -3.93 4.64
CA GLU A 363 11.91 -5.03 3.71
C GLU A 363 12.08 -6.36 4.44
N LEU A 364 12.86 -6.40 5.51
CA LEU A 364 13.01 -7.60 6.34
C LEU A 364 11.69 -8.05 6.95
N ALA A 365 10.88 -7.12 7.47
CA ALA A 365 9.54 -7.44 7.95
C ALA A 365 8.62 -7.97 6.82
N LEU A 366 8.76 -7.46 5.60
CA LEU A 366 8.07 -7.98 4.41
C LEU A 366 8.45 -9.43 4.14
N LEU A 367 9.75 -9.70 4.05
CA LEU A 367 10.29 -11.03 3.80
C LEU A 367 9.86 -12.02 4.91
N GLU A 368 9.96 -11.64 6.19
CA GLU A 368 9.52 -12.49 7.30
C GLU A 368 8.05 -12.86 7.18
N ALA A 369 7.18 -11.87 6.94
CA ALA A 369 5.75 -12.08 6.84
C ALA A 369 5.39 -13.04 5.70
N TYR A 370 5.92 -12.81 4.51
CA TYR A 370 5.62 -13.61 3.33
C TYR A 370 6.28 -14.98 3.33
N SER A 371 7.42 -15.15 3.99
CA SER A 371 8.07 -16.47 4.17
C SER A 371 7.19 -17.48 4.92
N LYS A 372 6.22 -17.00 5.70
CA LYS A 372 5.25 -17.81 6.46
C LYS A 372 3.99 -18.16 5.64
N VAL A 373 3.85 -17.64 4.43
CA VAL A 373 2.69 -17.89 3.55
C VAL A 373 2.95 -19.12 2.68
N GLU A 374 2.05 -20.11 2.69
CA GLU A 374 2.21 -21.26 1.80
C GLU A 374 2.18 -20.84 0.32
N LYS A 375 3.06 -21.45 -0.49
CA LYS A 375 3.24 -21.16 -1.92
C LYS A 375 1.93 -21.11 -2.71
N LYS A 376 0.98 -22.03 -2.43
CA LYS A 376 -0.33 -22.06 -3.11
C LYS A 376 -1.16 -20.79 -2.88
N TYR A 377 -1.11 -20.19 -1.69
CA TYR A 377 -1.82 -18.95 -1.39
C TYR A 377 -1.06 -17.73 -1.89
N LEU A 378 0.28 -17.79 -1.90
CA LEU A 378 1.10 -16.74 -2.50
C LEU A 378 0.86 -16.61 -4.01
N ILE A 379 0.74 -17.73 -4.74
CA ILE A 379 0.37 -17.76 -6.16
C ILE A 379 -1.05 -17.19 -6.36
N LYS A 380 -2.01 -17.56 -5.50
CA LYS A 380 -3.37 -16.99 -5.55
C LYS A 380 -3.36 -15.49 -5.28
N LEU A 381 -2.51 -15.01 -4.37
CA LEU A 381 -2.35 -13.60 -4.07
C LEU A 381 -1.75 -12.84 -5.26
N SER A 382 -0.74 -13.38 -5.93
CA SER A 382 -0.19 -12.81 -7.18
C SER A 382 -1.28 -12.67 -8.24
N LYS A 383 -2.13 -13.68 -8.43
CA LYS A 383 -3.28 -13.61 -9.34
C LYS A 383 -4.29 -12.53 -8.90
N TYR A 384 -4.58 -12.44 -7.60
CA TYR A 384 -5.48 -11.46 -7.03
C TYR A 384 -4.98 -10.02 -7.20
N LEU A 385 -3.67 -9.80 -7.14
CA LEU A 385 -3.03 -8.48 -7.29
C LEU A 385 -2.62 -8.15 -8.74
N LYS A 386 -2.84 -9.06 -9.70
CA LYS A 386 -2.36 -8.96 -11.09
C LYS A 386 -2.68 -7.61 -11.76
N ASN A 387 -3.89 -7.12 -11.51
CA ASN A 387 -4.33 -5.86 -12.09
C ASN A 387 -3.54 -4.67 -11.54
N ASP A 388 -3.22 -4.63 -10.25
CA ASP A 388 -2.39 -3.58 -9.66
C ASP A 388 -0.97 -3.62 -10.24
N CYS A 389 -0.35 -4.81 -10.28
CA CYS A 389 1.00 -4.97 -10.82
C CYS A 389 1.11 -4.43 -12.25
N SER A 390 0.19 -4.87 -13.10
CA SER A 390 0.23 -4.57 -14.53
C SER A 390 -0.13 -3.11 -14.82
N THR A 391 -1.11 -2.56 -14.08
CA THR A 391 -1.56 -1.17 -14.26
C THR A 391 -0.52 -0.16 -13.78
N PHE A 392 0.18 -0.47 -12.69
CA PHE A 392 1.06 0.49 -11.99
C PHE A 392 2.55 0.15 -12.09
N SER A 393 2.90 -0.78 -12.99
CA SER A 393 4.28 -1.22 -13.24
C SER A 393 4.99 -1.66 -11.96
N TYR A 394 4.41 -2.64 -11.28
CA TYR A 394 5.07 -3.38 -10.19
C TYR A 394 5.31 -4.82 -10.62
N ASP A 395 6.35 -5.42 -10.05
CA ASP A 395 6.59 -6.85 -10.19
C ASP A 395 5.49 -7.65 -9.48
N CYS A 396 4.88 -8.56 -10.22
CA CYS A 396 3.78 -9.38 -9.72
C CYS A 396 4.24 -10.68 -9.07
N ARG A 397 5.50 -11.05 -9.27
CA ARG A 397 6.17 -12.16 -8.60
C ARG A 397 7.60 -11.73 -8.19
N PRO A 398 7.73 -10.80 -7.22
CA PRO A 398 9.03 -10.36 -6.74
C PRO A 398 9.90 -11.56 -6.37
N ARG A 399 11.09 -11.64 -6.97
CA ARG A 399 12.01 -12.77 -6.78
C ARG A 399 12.28 -13.07 -5.31
N ASN A 400 12.48 -12.01 -4.52
CA ASN A 400 12.73 -12.09 -3.09
C ASN A 400 11.55 -12.65 -2.26
N LEU A 401 10.32 -12.67 -2.79
CA LEU A 401 9.14 -13.27 -2.14
C LEU A 401 8.81 -14.68 -2.66
N PHE A 402 9.13 -14.98 -3.93
CA PHE A 402 8.71 -16.22 -4.61
C PHE A 402 9.80 -17.27 -4.74
N GLU A 403 11.07 -16.85 -4.80
CA GLU A 403 12.22 -17.74 -5.04
C GLU A 403 13.19 -17.77 -3.85
N ASN A 404 13.03 -16.89 -2.86
CA ASN A 404 13.95 -16.84 -1.74
C ASN A 404 13.70 -17.99 -0.76
N ASN A 405 14.59 -18.98 -0.78
CA ASN A 405 14.60 -20.08 0.18
C ASN A 405 15.12 -19.65 1.57
N LEU A 406 15.79 -18.50 1.66
CA LEU A 406 16.29 -17.96 2.92
C LEU A 406 15.15 -17.28 3.67
N LYS A 407 14.72 -17.91 4.77
CA LYS A 407 13.81 -17.28 5.73
C LYS A 407 14.64 -16.32 6.59
N PRO A 408 14.38 -15.00 6.56
CA PRO A 408 15.06 -14.08 7.45
C PRO A 408 14.87 -14.54 8.89
N GLN A 409 15.96 -14.68 9.66
CA GLN A 409 15.89 -14.93 11.09
C GLN A 409 15.53 -13.63 11.84
N THR A 410 14.38 -13.06 11.51
CA THR A 410 13.85 -11.87 12.18
C THR A 410 12.63 -12.24 13.01
N LYS A 411 12.32 -11.38 13.98
CA LYS A 411 11.27 -11.60 14.99
C LYS A 411 10.25 -10.46 15.01
N PHE A 412 9.97 -9.81 13.89
CA PHE A 412 9.06 -8.66 13.83
C PHE A 412 7.64 -8.99 14.28
N PHE A 413 7.18 -10.22 14.03
CA PHE A 413 5.84 -10.67 14.42
C PHE A 413 5.83 -11.57 15.66
N ASN A 414 6.99 -11.75 16.30
CA ASN A 414 7.08 -12.36 17.62
C ASN A 414 7.15 -11.24 18.65
N ILE A 415 6.26 -11.30 19.64
CA ILE A 415 6.24 -10.35 20.76
C ILE A 415 6.75 -11.00 22.05
N GLY A 416 6.88 -12.32 22.10
CA GLY A 416 7.28 -13.06 23.29
C GLY A 416 8.79 -12.97 23.57
N ASP A 417 9.58 -12.47 22.63
CA ASP A 417 11.01 -12.21 22.79
C ASP A 417 11.33 -10.79 23.27
N LEU A 418 10.31 -9.97 23.53
CA LEU A 418 10.43 -8.61 24.07
C LEU A 418 10.32 -8.57 25.59
#